data_AF-A0A426QIM6-F1
#
_entry.id   AF-A0A426QIM6-F1
#
_cell.length_a   1.000
_cell.length_b   1.000
_cell.length_c   1.000
_cell.angle_alpha   90.00
_cell.angle_beta   90.00
_cell.angle_gamma   90.00
#
_symmetry.space_group_name_H-M   'P 1'
#
loop_
_entity.id
_entity.type
_entity.pdbx_description
1 polymer ?
#
loop_
_entity_poly.entity_id
_entity_poly.type
_entity_poly.pdbx_seq_one_letter_code
_entity_poly.pdbx_strand_id
1 'polypeptide(L)'
;MNKNNHALSRCCSPGCNEILPRPRRLYLPVRLALTATLNLSAVMSAQAALICPNLSSYVLTDSAVVYDSCSLFAPLTILGSGSLINFGSVYNYSNLVNFGKVTNYDVLRNQSGATLGNYGSLLNMQGGSLVNDGSMQSFTGSRLDNSGTLTNGVGGSVNNGGSMTSFTGSRLDNAGSLTNTGSMRIDGAMTNLAVGEVDNHGDLTNQVNGSWVNNGVVKNYFAGVLKNSGDITNGVLGLLRNDGVMTNYLSGRLDNHGSLINRLNGSLDNLGVLVNLSNGRLDNYGELRNEYDGLLDNRGELVNKPGALLNNAGMLKNGSTGNVINQGEIANRYSSAFINEGVLFNDALVRNDGTMENAGQLEVTENASIQGVGTFEQNDGSTRVDGLISQENVSFHGGELFGTGVIEVMGNNLVVDHGTIVNPGAERGAGALTFDADLAFGGDLIIEFESLTSWDRLDILGNVDFNSGSTVLFDFQGFVPEAGDSFDFLFASSMTGFDNISFSTSDSFEGLGWSVLQTAGNDLRLTFNVSPVPLPASFWLLGSGLAALAGLARRRGRGAMAGIRS
;
A
#
# COMPACT_ATOMS: atom_id res chain seq x y z
N MET A 1 53.30 2.92 1.95
CA MET A 1 54.38 1.96 2.25
C MET A 1 54.20 0.75 1.37
N ASN A 2 55.31 0.35 0.73
CA ASN A 2 55.63 -0.89 0.03
C ASN A 2 54.52 -1.91 -0.28
N LYS A 3 54.51 -2.55 -1.45
CA LYS A 3 55.21 -2.42 -2.74
C LYS A 3 54.77 -3.67 -3.51
N ASN A 4 54.46 -3.49 -4.79
CA ASN A 4 54.91 -4.30 -5.93
C ASN A 4 54.55 -5.81 -5.97
N ASN A 5 54.17 -6.42 -7.10
CA ASN A 5 54.47 -6.13 -8.51
C ASN A 5 53.31 -6.71 -9.35
N HIS A 6 52.72 -5.95 -10.28
CA HIS A 6 53.12 -5.83 -11.70
C HIS A 6 52.93 -7.16 -12.47
N ALA A 7 52.33 -7.22 -13.66
CA ALA A 7 51.87 -6.17 -14.57
C ALA A 7 51.34 -6.78 -15.88
N LEU A 8 50.39 -6.06 -16.50
CA LEU A 8 50.28 -5.73 -17.94
C LEU A 8 50.01 -6.90 -18.92
N SER A 9 49.27 -6.76 -20.03
CA SER A 9 48.69 -5.63 -20.78
C SER A 9 47.67 -6.24 -21.77
N ARG A 10 46.45 -5.71 -21.91
CA ARG A 10 46.00 -4.72 -22.91
C ARG A 10 46.42 -4.95 -24.39
N CYS A 11 45.38 -4.99 -25.22
CA CYS A 11 45.20 -4.37 -26.56
C CYS A 11 45.24 -5.22 -27.84
N CYS A 12 44.17 -4.99 -28.63
CA CYS A 12 44.05 -4.91 -30.09
C CYS A 12 43.16 -5.95 -30.82
N SER A 13 42.22 -5.38 -31.57
CA SER A 13 41.13 -5.92 -32.39
C SER A 13 41.60 -6.56 -33.73
N PRO A 14 40.76 -6.69 -34.77
CA PRO A 14 40.01 -7.88 -35.16
C PRO A 14 40.53 -8.54 -36.46
N GLY A 15 40.26 -9.85 -36.61
CA GLY A 15 40.31 -10.52 -37.91
C GLY A 15 41.40 -11.58 -38.07
N CYS A 16 41.01 -12.84 -37.87
CA CYS A 16 41.53 -13.97 -38.64
C CYS A 16 40.45 -15.05 -38.68
N ASN A 17 39.95 -15.32 -39.89
CA ASN A 17 39.13 -16.47 -40.23
C ASN A 17 39.93 -17.75 -40.04
N GLU A 18 39.48 -18.66 -39.19
CA GLU A 18 39.64 -20.09 -39.45
C GLU A 18 38.36 -20.84 -39.09
N ILE A 19 37.85 -21.53 -40.11
CA ILE A 19 36.67 -22.39 -40.10
C ILE A 19 37.07 -23.67 -39.37
N LEU A 20 36.44 -23.95 -38.22
CA LEU A 20 36.48 -25.28 -37.59
C LEU A 20 35.09 -25.93 -37.65
N PRO A 21 34.95 -27.14 -38.23
CA PRO A 21 33.67 -27.79 -38.43
C PRO A 21 33.17 -28.50 -37.17
N ARG A 22 31.84 -28.52 -37.02
CA ARG A 22 31.06 -29.23 -35.99
C ARG A 22 31.44 -30.72 -35.90
N PRO A 23 31.43 -31.35 -34.71
CA PRO A 23 31.57 -32.79 -34.61
C PRO A 23 30.29 -33.48 -35.10
N ARG A 24 30.38 -34.17 -36.24
CA ARG A 24 29.40 -35.19 -36.67
C ARG A 24 29.50 -36.39 -35.72
N ARG A 25 28.42 -36.71 -35.01
CA ARG A 25 28.26 -38.02 -34.36
C ARG A 25 28.08 -39.08 -35.45
N LEU A 26 29.11 -39.91 -35.67
CA LEU A 26 28.98 -41.17 -36.40
C LEU A 26 28.32 -42.19 -35.46
N TYR A 27 27.11 -42.63 -35.78
CA TYR A 27 26.57 -43.89 -35.26
C TYR A 27 27.05 -45.02 -36.17
N LEU A 28 27.92 -45.89 -35.65
CA LEU A 28 28.30 -47.16 -36.28
C LEU A 28 27.44 -48.26 -35.66
N PRO A 29 26.70 -49.08 -36.43
CA PRO A 29 26.03 -50.26 -35.87
C PRO A 29 27.05 -51.40 -35.80
N VAL A 30 27.48 -51.76 -34.59
CA VAL A 30 28.24 -53.00 -34.35
C VAL A 30 27.26 -54.17 -34.41
N ARG A 31 27.20 -54.86 -35.56
CA ARG A 31 26.68 -56.23 -35.64
C ARG A 31 27.79 -57.17 -35.17
N LEU A 32 27.72 -57.65 -33.94
CA LEU A 32 28.48 -58.82 -33.50
C LEU A 32 27.60 -60.06 -33.68
N ALA A 33 27.94 -60.89 -34.67
CA ALA A 33 27.43 -62.25 -34.76
C ALA A 33 28.26 -63.12 -33.78
N LEU A 34 27.61 -63.68 -32.76
CA LEU A 34 28.21 -64.70 -31.91
C LEU A 34 27.26 -65.90 -31.83
N THR A 35 27.55 -66.91 -32.63
CA THR A 35 27.05 -68.28 -32.45
C THR A 35 27.74 -68.89 -31.24
N ALA A 36 27.05 -68.96 -30.11
CA ALA A 36 27.37 -69.88 -29.02
C ALA A 36 26.09 -70.14 -28.21
N THR A 37 25.57 -71.36 -28.31
CA THR A 37 24.58 -71.93 -27.38
C THR A 37 25.18 -71.98 -25.98
N LEU A 38 24.75 -71.08 -25.10
CA LEU A 38 25.02 -71.14 -23.66
C LEU A 38 23.76 -70.74 -22.87
N ASN A 39 23.55 -71.52 -21.82
CA ASN A 39 22.36 -71.66 -21.00
C ASN A 39 21.64 -70.38 -20.56
N LEU A 40 20.33 -70.47 -20.70
CA LEU A 40 19.29 -69.56 -20.30
C LEU A 40 19.06 -69.64 -18.77
N SER A 41 19.85 -68.94 -17.95
CA SER A 41 19.46 -68.53 -16.59
C SER A 41 20.55 -67.68 -15.95
N ALA A 42 20.23 -66.41 -15.69
CA ALA A 42 20.79 -65.50 -14.67
C ALA A 42 21.20 -64.12 -15.22
N VAL A 43 20.36 -63.13 -14.87
CA VAL A 43 20.66 -61.70 -14.67
C VAL A 43 21.04 -60.87 -15.90
N MET A 44 20.04 -60.57 -16.72
CA MET A 44 19.88 -59.24 -17.33
C MET A 44 18.38 -58.92 -17.28
N SER A 45 17.94 -57.95 -16.47
CA SER A 45 16.55 -57.48 -16.58
C SER A 45 16.41 -56.77 -17.93
N ALA A 46 15.76 -57.42 -18.87
CA ALA A 46 15.44 -56.82 -20.16
C ALA A 46 14.44 -55.68 -19.92
N GLN A 47 14.91 -54.44 -19.85
CA GLN A 47 14.04 -53.27 -19.92
C GLN A 47 13.39 -53.27 -21.31
N ALA A 48 12.07 -53.46 -21.37
CA ALA A 48 11.36 -53.49 -22.63
C ALA A 48 11.24 -52.07 -23.19
N ALA A 49 11.69 -51.85 -24.43
CA ALA A 49 11.36 -50.64 -25.15
C ALA A 49 9.85 -50.62 -25.41
N LEU A 50 9.15 -49.59 -24.93
CA LEU A 50 7.73 -49.42 -25.22
C LEU A 50 7.59 -48.87 -26.64
N ILE A 51 7.30 -49.77 -27.58
CA ILE A 51 6.85 -49.43 -28.93
C ILE A 51 5.34 -49.26 -28.85
N CYS A 52 4.84 -48.10 -29.25
CA CYS A 52 3.47 -47.64 -29.03
C CYS A 52 2.49 -48.59 -29.72
N PRO A 53 1.80 -49.45 -28.96
CA PRO A 53 1.06 -50.54 -29.58
C PRO A 53 -0.25 -50.01 -30.15
N ASN A 54 -0.62 -50.46 -31.35
CA ASN A 54 -1.99 -50.37 -31.86
C ASN A 54 -2.89 -51.42 -31.17
N LEU A 55 -2.94 -51.42 -29.83
CA LEU A 55 -3.73 -52.35 -29.00
C LEU A 55 -4.86 -51.61 -28.29
N SER A 56 -5.88 -52.34 -27.80
CA SER A 56 -7.06 -51.77 -27.13
C SER A 56 -6.80 -51.27 -25.70
N SER A 57 -5.77 -51.77 -25.01
CA SER A 57 -5.29 -51.30 -23.70
C SER A 57 -3.91 -51.89 -23.39
N TYR A 58 -3.18 -51.30 -22.44
CA TYR A 58 -1.86 -51.77 -22.03
C TYR A 58 -1.65 -51.67 -20.52
N VAL A 59 -1.01 -52.69 -19.93
CA VAL A 59 -0.70 -52.76 -18.49
C VAL A 59 0.79 -53.00 -18.29
N LEU A 60 1.45 -52.09 -17.58
CA LEU A 60 2.86 -52.17 -17.20
C LEU A 60 2.99 -52.71 -15.78
N THR A 61 3.54 -53.92 -15.65
CA THR A 61 3.85 -54.56 -14.37
C THR A 61 5.30 -54.35 -13.93
N ASP A 62 6.19 -54.08 -14.89
CA ASP A 62 7.63 -53.86 -14.73
C ASP A 62 8.07 -52.52 -15.34
N SER A 63 9.37 -52.33 -15.57
CA SER A 63 9.94 -51.14 -16.18
C SER A 63 9.88 -51.16 -17.71
N ALA A 64 9.38 -50.08 -18.30
CA ALA A 64 9.41 -49.83 -19.73
C ALA A 64 10.09 -48.50 -20.04
N VAL A 65 10.78 -48.44 -21.18
CA VAL A 65 11.52 -47.25 -21.62
C VAL A 65 11.03 -46.79 -22.99
N VAL A 66 10.75 -45.50 -23.14
CA VAL A 66 10.41 -44.84 -24.41
C VAL A 66 11.60 -44.02 -24.86
N TYR A 67 12.14 -44.30 -26.05
CA TYR A 67 13.28 -43.54 -26.61
C TYR A 67 12.88 -42.58 -27.74
N ASP A 68 11.77 -42.84 -28.41
CA ASP A 68 11.26 -42.06 -29.56
C ASP A 68 9.83 -41.56 -29.28
N SER A 69 9.18 -40.95 -30.27
CA SER A 69 7.80 -40.49 -30.14
C SER A 69 6.81 -41.65 -29.97
N CYS A 70 5.86 -41.46 -29.06
CA CYS A 70 4.83 -42.41 -28.72
C CYS A 70 3.45 -41.81 -28.59
N SER A 71 2.46 -42.36 -29.29
CA SER A 71 1.06 -41.92 -29.17
C SER A 71 0.20 -43.01 -28.53
N LEU A 72 -0.39 -42.71 -27.38
CA LEU A 72 -1.25 -43.60 -26.62
C LEU A 72 -2.71 -43.27 -26.95
N PHE A 73 -3.27 -43.96 -27.93
CA PHE A 73 -4.70 -43.87 -28.27
C PHE A 73 -5.58 -44.79 -27.43
N ALA A 74 -4.96 -45.75 -26.73
CA ALA A 74 -5.62 -46.67 -25.83
C ALA A 74 -5.15 -46.46 -24.38
N PRO A 75 -5.93 -46.90 -23.38
CA PRO A 75 -5.55 -46.74 -21.99
C PRO A 75 -4.24 -47.45 -21.64
N LEU A 76 -3.40 -46.79 -20.84
CA LEU A 76 -2.17 -47.33 -20.25
C LEU A 76 -2.28 -47.31 -18.73
N THR A 77 -2.13 -48.46 -18.09
CA THR A 77 -2.06 -48.58 -16.63
C THR A 77 -0.68 -49.05 -16.19
N ILE A 78 -0.02 -48.30 -15.33
CA ILE A 78 1.26 -48.65 -14.68
C ILE A 78 0.93 -49.12 -13.27
N LEU A 79 1.18 -50.39 -12.96
CA LEU A 79 0.94 -50.94 -11.62
C LEU A 79 2.00 -50.43 -10.61
N GLY A 80 1.77 -50.67 -9.32
CA GLY A 80 2.65 -50.17 -8.25
C GLY A 80 4.13 -50.59 -8.37
N SER A 81 4.41 -51.77 -8.93
CA SER A 81 5.78 -52.24 -9.23
C SER A 81 6.33 -51.72 -10.57
N GLY A 82 5.47 -51.20 -11.43
CA GLY A 82 5.80 -50.77 -12.78
C GLY A 82 6.49 -49.41 -12.81
N SER A 83 7.28 -49.18 -13.86
CA SER A 83 7.94 -47.90 -14.10
C SER A 83 7.92 -47.54 -15.59
N LEU A 84 7.60 -46.30 -15.93
CA LEU A 84 7.74 -45.76 -17.28
C LEU A 84 8.86 -44.71 -17.29
N ILE A 85 9.89 -44.92 -18.10
CA ILE A 85 10.98 -43.96 -18.29
C ILE A 85 10.89 -43.40 -19.70
N ASN A 86 10.65 -42.11 -19.83
CA ASN A 86 10.49 -41.44 -21.12
C ASN A 86 11.69 -40.56 -21.45
N PHE A 87 12.46 -40.95 -22.47
CA PHE A 87 13.52 -40.16 -23.11
C PHE A 87 13.07 -39.55 -24.46
N GLY A 88 11.85 -39.87 -24.93
CA GLY A 88 11.27 -39.34 -26.17
C GLY A 88 9.96 -38.56 -25.91
N SER A 89 9.04 -38.55 -26.89
CA SER A 89 7.81 -37.76 -26.79
C SER A 89 6.56 -38.64 -26.64
N VAL A 90 5.99 -38.76 -25.44
CA VAL A 90 4.75 -39.50 -25.17
C VAL A 90 3.53 -38.56 -25.25
N TYR A 91 2.58 -38.87 -26.12
CA TYR A 91 1.31 -38.18 -26.29
C TYR A 91 0.15 -39.09 -25.83
N ASN A 92 -0.48 -38.75 -24.72
CA ASN A 92 -1.67 -39.43 -24.23
C ASN A 92 -2.93 -38.82 -24.86
N TYR A 93 -3.67 -39.61 -25.63
CA TYR A 93 -4.99 -39.28 -26.19
C TYR A 93 -6.14 -40.02 -25.48
N SER A 94 -5.85 -40.83 -24.45
CA SER A 94 -6.80 -41.67 -23.73
C SER A 94 -6.57 -41.56 -22.21
N ASN A 95 -6.60 -42.67 -21.47
CA ASN A 95 -6.37 -42.71 -20.03
C ASN A 95 -4.99 -43.29 -19.69
N LEU A 96 -4.11 -42.48 -19.10
CA LEU A 96 -2.86 -42.95 -18.49
C LEU A 96 -3.04 -42.98 -16.97
N VAL A 97 -2.96 -44.16 -16.35
CA VAL A 97 -3.09 -44.34 -14.90
C VAL A 97 -1.77 -44.84 -14.33
N ASN A 98 -1.17 -44.09 -13.41
CA ASN A 98 0.10 -44.40 -12.78
C ASN A 98 -0.07 -44.76 -11.29
N PHE A 99 -0.01 -46.04 -10.94
CA PHE A 99 0.14 -46.50 -9.55
C PHE A 99 1.61 -46.66 -9.14
N GLY A 100 2.52 -46.77 -10.10
CA GLY A 100 3.96 -46.96 -9.90
C GLY A 100 4.75 -45.67 -10.07
N LYS A 101 5.73 -45.69 -10.97
CA LYS A 101 6.60 -44.53 -11.25
C LYS A 101 6.58 -44.13 -12.72
N VAL A 102 6.48 -42.84 -13.00
CA VAL A 102 6.72 -42.26 -14.33
C VAL A 102 7.86 -41.26 -14.19
N THR A 103 8.88 -41.37 -15.04
CA THR A 103 10.01 -40.42 -15.11
C THR A 103 10.11 -39.88 -16.52
N ASN A 104 9.90 -38.58 -16.67
CA ASN A 104 9.92 -37.87 -17.95
C ASN A 104 11.21 -37.04 -18.08
N TYR A 105 12.01 -37.33 -19.09
CA TYR A 105 13.22 -36.57 -19.45
C TYR A 105 13.04 -35.71 -20.71
N ASP A 106 12.01 -35.96 -21.52
CA ASP A 106 11.68 -35.19 -22.72
C ASP A 106 10.19 -34.77 -22.68
N VAL A 107 9.33 -35.13 -23.64
CA VAL A 107 7.94 -34.63 -23.67
C VAL A 107 6.96 -35.69 -23.16
N LEU A 108 6.15 -35.36 -22.16
CA LEU A 108 4.94 -36.09 -21.81
C LEU A 108 3.75 -35.14 -21.94
N ARG A 109 2.89 -35.36 -22.94
CA ARG A 109 1.73 -34.52 -23.24
C ARG A 109 0.44 -35.28 -23.00
N ASN A 110 -0.39 -34.79 -22.08
CA ASN A 110 -1.77 -35.19 -21.94
C ASN A 110 -2.65 -34.30 -22.82
N GLN A 111 -3.20 -34.87 -23.88
CA GLN A 111 -3.95 -34.12 -24.91
C GLN A 111 -5.35 -33.73 -24.42
N SER A 112 -5.99 -32.81 -25.13
CA SER A 112 -7.37 -32.43 -24.85
C SER A 112 -8.30 -33.64 -24.87
N GLY A 113 -9.16 -33.74 -23.85
CA GLY A 113 -10.07 -34.88 -23.63
C GLY A 113 -9.41 -36.13 -23.02
N ALA A 114 -8.08 -36.17 -22.91
CA ALA A 114 -7.35 -37.28 -22.28
C ALA A 114 -7.21 -37.08 -20.76
N THR A 115 -7.02 -38.18 -20.03
CA THR A 115 -6.80 -38.16 -18.57
C THR A 115 -5.46 -38.77 -18.19
N LEU A 116 -4.71 -38.09 -17.34
CA LEU A 116 -3.52 -38.60 -16.65
C LEU A 116 -3.80 -38.67 -15.14
N GLY A 117 -4.05 -39.88 -14.63
CA GLY A 117 -4.24 -40.14 -13.20
C GLY A 117 -2.95 -40.64 -12.54
N ASN A 118 -2.47 -39.93 -11.53
CA ASN A 118 -1.28 -40.27 -10.76
C ASN A 118 -1.66 -40.66 -9.33
N TYR A 119 -1.51 -41.94 -9.01
CA TYR A 119 -1.62 -42.52 -7.67
C TYR A 119 -0.24 -42.80 -7.04
N GLY A 120 0.80 -42.93 -7.87
CA GLY A 120 2.19 -43.16 -7.46
C GLY A 120 3.05 -41.90 -7.59
N SER A 121 4.20 -42.03 -8.27
CA SER A 121 5.17 -40.93 -8.47
C SER A 121 5.27 -40.54 -9.95
N LEU A 122 5.07 -39.25 -10.23
CA LEU A 122 5.31 -38.63 -11.54
C LEU A 122 6.45 -37.63 -11.41
N LEU A 123 7.58 -37.90 -12.06
CA LEU A 123 8.77 -37.06 -12.04
C LEU A 123 8.98 -36.43 -13.42
N ASN A 124 8.88 -35.11 -13.53
CA ASN A 124 9.31 -34.36 -14.69
C ASN A 124 10.73 -33.83 -14.44
N MET A 125 11.72 -34.48 -15.05
CA MET A 125 13.14 -34.22 -14.80
C MET A 125 13.61 -32.93 -15.46
N GLN A 126 14.81 -32.47 -15.12
CA GLN A 126 15.44 -31.32 -15.77
C GLN A 126 15.49 -31.51 -17.29
N GLY A 127 15.06 -30.49 -18.04
CA GLY A 127 14.93 -30.55 -19.50
C GLY A 127 13.63 -31.18 -20.00
N GLY A 128 12.90 -31.91 -19.14
CA GLY A 128 11.61 -32.51 -19.47
C GLY A 128 10.47 -31.47 -19.52
N SER A 129 9.52 -31.71 -20.42
CA SER A 129 8.28 -30.96 -20.58
C SER A 129 7.07 -31.84 -20.32
N LEU A 130 6.34 -31.53 -19.24
CA LEU A 130 5.05 -32.13 -18.93
C LEU A 130 3.95 -31.15 -19.34
N VAL A 131 3.21 -31.48 -20.38
CA VAL A 131 2.14 -30.61 -20.90
C VAL A 131 0.78 -31.25 -20.67
N ASN A 132 -0.18 -30.48 -20.18
CA ASN A 132 -1.54 -30.90 -19.95
C ASN A 132 -2.53 -29.96 -20.65
N ASP A 133 -3.19 -30.45 -21.70
CA ASP A 133 -4.36 -29.81 -22.32
C ASP A 133 -5.67 -30.55 -21.99
N GLY A 134 -5.57 -31.70 -21.30
CA GLY A 134 -6.68 -32.52 -20.82
C GLY A 134 -6.86 -32.42 -19.30
N SER A 135 -7.16 -33.54 -18.66
CA SER A 135 -7.28 -33.64 -17.19
C SER A 135 -6.08 -34.38 -16.58
N MET A 136 -5.39 -33.75 -15.64
CA MET A 136 -4.35 -34.36 -14.82
C MET A 136 -4.81 -34.40 -13.37
N GLN A 137 -4.71 -35.57 -12.74
CA GLN A 137 -5.15 -35.79 -11.36
C GLN A 137 -4.02 -36.43 -10.57
N SER A 138 -3.57 -35.78 -9.52
CA SER A 138 -2.62 -36.31 -8.54
C SER A 138 -3.40 -36.64 -7.27
N PHE A 139 -3.60 -37.91 -6.96
CA PHE A 139 -4.45 -38.35 -5.85
C PHE A 139 -3.76 -38.26 -4.50
N THR A 140 -4.52 -38.37 -3.40
CA THR A 140 -3.96 -38.40 -2.05
C THR A 140 -2.91 -39.49 -1.89
N GLY A 141 -1.77 -39.13 -1.28
CA GLY A 141 -0.60 -40.01 -1.11
C GLY A 141 0.32 -40.10 -2.34
N SER A 142 -0.09 -39.57 -3.50
CA SER A 142 0.74 -39.50 -4.69
C SER A 142 1.68 -38.29 -4.67
N ARG A 143 2.70 -38.33 -5.54
CA ARG A 143 3.72 -37.29 -5.67
C ARG A 143 3.90 -36.87 -7.13
N LEU A 144 3.87 -35.56 -7.39
CA LEU A 144 4.25 -34.93 -8.65
C LEU A 144 5.43 -33.98 -8.42
N ASP A 145 6.56 -34.29 -9.02
CA ASP A 145 7.77 -33.50 -8.90
C ASP A 145 8.15 -32.92 -10.26
N ASN A 146 8.33 -31.60 -10.30
CA ASN A 146 8.76 -30.88 -11.49
C ASN A 146 10.13 -30.24 -11.26
N SER A 147 11.14 -30.76 -11.95
CA SER A 147 12.47 -30.17 -12.12
C SER A 147 12.69 -29.60 -13.52
N GLY A 148 11.72 -29.78 -14.43
CA GLY A 148 11.70 -29.25 -15.80
C GLY A 148 10.64 -28.16 -15.97
N THR A 149 9.84 -28.26 -17.04
CA THR A 149 8.68 -27.40 -17.27
C THR A 149 7.38 -28.18 -17.18
N LEU A 150 6.45 -27.74 -16.33
CA LEU A 150 5.06 -28.17 -16.31
C LEU A 150 4.20 -27.07 -16.92
N THR A 151 3.42 -27.40 -17.94
CA THR A 151 2.47 -26.47 -18.57
C THR A 151 1.07 -27.04 -18.52
N ASN A 152 0.17 -26.37 -17.80
CA ASN A 152 -1.26 -26.57 -17.93
C ASN A 152 -1.81 -25.60 -18.98
N GLY A 153 -2.13 -26.13 -20.16
CA GLY A 153 -2.61 -25.36 -21.31
C GLY A 153 -4.02 -24.82 -21.10
N VAL A 154 -4.45 -23.96 -22.04
CA VAL A 154 -5.82 -23.41 -22.05
C VAL A 154 -6.83 -24.56 -22.16
N GLY A 155 -7.80 -24.60 -21.24
CA GLY A 155 -8.79 -25.67 -21.15
C GLY A 155 -8.30 -26.94 -20.44
N GLY A 156 -7.01 -27.03 -20.11
CA GLY A 156 -6.46 -28.09 -19.27
C GLY A 156 -6.84 -27.92 -17.80
N SER A 157 -6.99 -29.03 -17.09
CA SER A 157 -7.17 -29.04 -15.63
C SER A 157 -6.09 -29.87 -14.93
N VAL A 158 -5.51 -29.32 -13.86
CA VAL A 158 -4.59 -30.01 -12.95
C VAL A 158 -5.20 -30.03 -11.56
N ASN A 159 -5.48 -31.22 -11.04
CA ASN A 159 -6.04 -31.41 -9.71
C ASN A 159 -5.01 -32.08 -8.80
N ASN A 160 -4.53 -31.38 -7.78
CA ASN A 160 -3.57 -31.89 -6.81
C ASN A 160 -4.24 -32.18 -5.47
N GLY A 161 -4.57 -33.45 -5.21
CA GLY A 161 -4.93 -33.98 -3.89
C GLY A 161 -3.78 -34.65 -3.15
N GLY A 162 -2.60 -34.77 -3.78
CA GLY A 162 -1.37 -35.32 -3.20
C GLY A 162 -0.34 -34.23 -2.88
N SER A 163 0.93 -34.52 -3.14
CA SER A 163 2.01 -33.53 -3.07
C SER A 163 2.47 -33.13 -4.47
N MET A 164 2.54 -31.83 -4.75
CA MET A 164 3.15 -31.27 -5.95
C MET A 164 4.30 -30.34 -5.57
N THR A 165 5.48 -30.54 -6.16
CA THR A 165 6.65 -29.67 -5.94
C THR A 165 7.22 -29.21 -7.27
N SER A 166 7.40 -27.89 -7.44
CA SER A 166 8.19 -27.32 -8.53
C SER A 166 9.53 -26.88 -7.96
N PHE A 167 10.60 -27.61 -8.25
CA PHE A 167 11.94 -27.40 -7.68
C PHE A 167 12.62 -26.13 -8.21
N THR A 168 13.68 -25.69 -7.55
CA THR A 168 14.50 -24.57 -8.02
C THR A 168 15.00 -24.79 -9.45
N GLY A 169 14.89 -23.75 -10.28
CA GLY A 169 15.22 -23.78 -11.72
C GLY A 169 14.15 -24.43 -12.61
N SER A 170 13.08 -24.98 -12.03
CA SER A 170 11.91 -25.46 -12.77
C SER A 170 10.90 -24.34 -13.04
N ARG A 171 9.95 -24.61 -13.94
CA ARG A 171 8.85 -23.71 -14.28
C ARG A 171 7.50 -24.42 -14.24
N LEU A 172 6.49 -23.80 -13.66
CA LEU A 172 5.09 -24.19 -13.72
C LEU A 172 4.28 -23.06 -14.36
N ASP A 173 3.70 -23.32 -15.53
CA ASP A 173 2.82 -22.39 -16.23
C ASP A 173 1.37 -22.87 -16.20
N ASN A 174 0.47 -22.02 -15.74
CA ASN A 174 -0.95 -22.31 -15.72
C ASN A 174 -1.72 -21.32 -16.60
N ALA A 175 -2.27 -21.81 -17.72
CA ALA A 175 -3.25 -21.11 -18.56
C ALA A 175 -4.66 -21.74 -18.48
N GLY A 176 -4.80 -22.85 -17.75
CA GLY A 176 -6.06 -23.53 -17.51
C GLY A 176 -6.49 -23.40 -16.04
N SER A 177 -7.12 -24.45 -15.50
CA SER A 177 -7.50 -24.53 -14.09
C SER A 177 -6.52 -25.41 -13.31
N LEU A 178 -6.04 -24.91 -12.17
CA LEU A 178 -5.21 -25.64 -11.23
C LEU A 178 -5.89 -25.63 -9.87
N THR A 179 -6.31 -26.80 -9.40
CA THR A 179 -6.95 -26.95 -8.09
C THR A 179 -6.01 -27.70 -7.14
N ASN A 180 -5.70 -27.10 -5.99
CA ASN A 180 -4.92 -27.73 -4.94
C ASN A 180 -5.79 -28.05 -3.72
N THR A 181 -6.01 -29.33 -3.45
CA THR A 181 -6.64 -29.84 -2.22
C THR A 181 -5.65 -30.55 -1.29
N GLY A 182 -4.44 -30.83 -1.77
CA GLY A 182 -3.31 -31.37 -1.01
C GLY A 182 -2.26 -30.30 -0.69
N SER A 183 -0.99 -30.62 -0.95
CA SER A 183 0.14 -29.70 -0.74
C SER A 183 0.82 -29.37 -2.06
N MET A 184 1.04 -28.08 -2.30
CA MET A 184 1.78 -27.53 -3.42
C MET A 184 2.93 -26.65 -2.92
N ARG A 185 4.15 -26.93 -3.38
CA ARG A 185 5.37 -26.20 -3.02
C ARG A 185 6.05 -25.65 -4.26
N ILE A 186 6.32 -24.35 -4.28
CA ILE A 186 7.02 -23.65 -5.36
C ILE A 186 8.39 -23.19 -4.85
N ASP A 187 9.44 -23.90 -5.27
CA ASP A 187 10.85 -23.54 -5.07
C ASP A 187 11.50 -22.91 -6.31
N GLY A 188 10.83 -23.04 -7.46
CA GLY A 188 11.23 -22.47 -8.76
C GLY A 188 10.29 -21.32 -9.18
N ALA A 189 9.97 -21.26 -10.47
CA ALA A 189 9.06 -20.25 -11.00
C ALA A 189 7.65 -20.81 -11.21
N MET A 190 6.63 -20.09 -10.77
CA MET A 190 5.23 -20.32 -11.12
C MET A 190 4.66 -19.09 -11.84
N THR A 191 3.99 -19.28 -12.96
CA THR A 191 3.23 -18.22 -13.64
C THR A 191 1.79 -18.68 -13.84
N ASN A 192 0.86 -18.01 -13.16
CA ASN A 192 -0.55 -18.06 -13.52
C ASN A 192 -0.81 -17.02 -14.61
N LEU A 193 -1.10 -17.46 -15.83
CA LEU A 193 -1.30 -16.61 -17.00
C LEU A 193 -2.67 -15.91 -16.92
N ALA A 194 -2.91 -14.94 -17.79
CA ALA A 194 -4.08 -14.05 -17.70
C ALA A 194 -5.45 -14.76 -17.69
N VAL A 195 -5.55 -15.90 -18.35
CA VAL A 195 -6.76 -16.75 -18.39
C VAL A 195 -6.71 -17.91 -17.40
N GLY A 196 -5.60 -18.06 -16.67
CA GLY A 196 -5.37 -19.13 -15.73
C GLY A 196 -6.08 -18.89 -14.40
N GLU A 197 -6.56 -19.98 -13.81
CA GLU A 197 -7.21 -20.01 -12.51
C GLU A 197 -6.47 -20.96 -11.57
N VAL A 198 -6.21 -20.51 -10.35
CA VAL A 198 -5.61 -21.31 -9.26
C VAL A 198 -6.56 -21.29 -8.07
N ASP A 199 -7.10 -22.45 -7.73
CA ASP A 199 -8.00 -22.64 -6.59
C ASP A 199 -7.27 -23.43 -5.51
N ASN A 200 -6.93 -22.76 -4.40
CA ASN A 200 -6.29 -23.38 -3.26
C ASN A 200 -7.30 -23.69 -2.15
N HIS A 201 -7.48 -24.97 -1.85
CA HIS A 201 -8.22 -25.49 -0.71
C HIS A 201 -7.33 -26.19 0.33
N GLY A 202 -6.06 -26.46 -0.01
CA GLY A 202 -5.06 -27.08 0.86
C GLY A 202 -3.90 -26.13 1.18
N ASP A 203 -2.68 -26.67 1.24
CA ASP A 203 -1.46 -25.88 1.48
C ASP A 203 -0.80 -25.48 0.15
N LEU A 204 -0.65 -24.18 -0.10
CA LEU A 204 0.11 -23.63 -1.21
C LEU A 204 1.25 -22.78 -0.67
N THR A 205 2.49 -23.18 -0.91
CA THR A 205 3.66 -22.48 -0.36
C THR A 205 4.63 -22.03 -1.45
N ASN A 206 4.86 -20.73 -1.54
CA ASN A 206 5.98 -20.13 -2.26
C ASN A 206 7.17 -19.99 -1.32
N GLN A 207 8.28 -20.65 -1.66
CA GLN A 207 9.44 -20.77 -0.78
C GLN A 207 10.44 -19.65 -1.03
N VAL A 208 11.50 -19.56 -0.21
CA VAL A 208 12.45 -18.42 -0.23
C VAL A 208 13.03 -18.12 -1.61
N ASN A 209 13.31 -19.14 -2.42
CA ASN A 209 13.82 -18.98 -3.78
C ASN A 209 12.71 -19.04 -4.86
N GLY A 210 11.47 -19.20 -4.43
CA GLY A 210 10.31 -19.29 -5.30
C GLY A 210 9.89 -17.92 -5.80
N SER A 211 9.56 -17.86 -7.09
CA SER A 211 9.00 -16.68 -7.73
C SER A 211 7.65 -17.05 -8.33
N TRP A 212 6.60 -16.37 -7.87
CA TRP A 212 5.25 -16.60 -8.35
C TRP A 212 4.65 -15.32 -8.92
N VAL A 213 4.33 -15.36 -10.21
CA VAL A 213 3.58 -14.30 -10.90
C VAL A 213 2.14 -14.74 -11.11
N ASN A 214 1.19 -13.93 -10.64
CA ASN A 214 -0.22 -14.07 -10.96
C ASN A 214 -0.67 -12.97 -11.92
N ASN A 215 -1.03 -13.32 -13.14
CA ASN A 215 -1.69 -12.43 -14.09
C ASN A 215 -3.17 -12.78 -14.32
N GLY A 216 -3.64 -13.91 -13.78
CA GLY A 216 -5.02 -14.38 -13.87
C GLY A 216 -5.70 -14.33 -12.50
N VAL A 217 -6.42 -15.39 -12.15
CA VAL A 217 -7.17 -15.48 -10.89
C VAL A 217 -6.54 -16.51 -9.95
N VAL A 218 -6.31 -16.11 -8.70
CA VAL A 218 -5.90 -16.99 -7.60
C VAL A 218 -6.89 -16.82 -6.46
N LYS A 219 -7.45 -17.92 -5.98
CA LYS A 219 -8.36 -17.96 -4.84
C LYS A 219 -7.80 -18.89 -3.77
N ASN A 220 -7.52 -18.33 -2.61
CA ASN A 220 -7.27 -19.10 -1.41
C ASN A 220 -8.59 -19.25 -0.64
N TYR A 221 -9.21 -20.42 -0.71
CA TYR A 221 -10.51 -20.68 -0.09
C TYR A 221 -10.40 -20.78 1.44
N PHE A 222 -11.54 -20.79 2.13
CA PHE A 222 -11.62 -20.79 3.60
C PHE A 222 -10.73 -21.85 4.31
N ALA A 223 -10.67 -23.07 3.79
CA ALA A 223 -9.81 -24.13 4.33
C ALA A 223 -8.35 -24.07 3.82
N GLY A 224 -8.11 -23.23 2.82
CA GLY A 224 -6.82 -23.07 2.16
C GLY A 224 -5.86 -22.20 2.95
N VAL A 225 -4.59 -22.58 2.86
CA VAL A 225 -3.47 -21.85 3.45
C VAL A 225 -2.49 -21.48 2.36
N LEU A 226 -2.22 -20.19 2.20
CA LEU A 226 -1.22 -19.65 1.28
C LEU A 226 -0.06 -19.08 2.08
N LYS A 227 1.15 -19.60 1.84
CA LYS A 227 2.37 -19.19 2.54
C LYS A 227 3.35 -18.61 1.54
N ASN A 228 3.88 -17.43 1.83
CA ASN A 228 4.93 -16.82 1.04
C ASN A 228 6.19 -16.59 1.86
N SER A 229 7.31 -17.15 1.43
CA SER A 229 8.65 -16.83 1.95
C SER A 229 9.58 -16.28 0.86
N GLY A 230 9.15 -16.29 -0.41
CA GLY A 230 9.88 -15.72 -1.55
C GLY A 230 9.12 -14.55 -2.16
N ASP A 231 9.13 -14.44 -3.49
CA ASP A 231 8.47 -13.34 -4.19
C ASP A 231 7.13 -13.76 -4.81
N ILE A 232 6.06 -13.05 -4.45
CA ILE A 232 4.78 -13.09 -5.16
C ILE A 232 4.54 -11.75 -5.82
N THR A 233 4.25 -11.76 -7.12
CA THR A 233 3.78 -10.59 -7.88
C THR A 233 2.36 -10.86 -8.35
N ASN A 234 1.38 -10.13 -7.80
CA ASN A 234 0.05 -10.05 -8.37
C ASN A 234 0.05 -8.95 -9.44
N GLY A 235 0.14 -9.34 -10.71
CA GLY A 235 0.23 -8.44 -11.86
C GLY A 235 -1.00 -7.56 -12.04
N VAL A 236 -0.94 -6.60 -12.96
CA VAL A 236 -1.98 -5.57 -13.15
C VAL A 236 -3.38 -6.14 -13.42
N LEU A 237 -3.45 -7.26 -14.15
CA LEU A 237 -4.72 -7.99 -14.42
C LEU A 237 -5.01 -9.08 -13.38
N GLY A 238 -4.08 -9.30 -12.45
CA GLY A 238 -4.13 -10.34 -11.45
C GLY A 238 -5.16 -10.05 -10.38
N LEU A 239 -5.98 -11.05 -10.08
CA LEU A 239 -6.81 -11.10 -8.87
C LEU A 239 -6.23 -12.14 -7.92
N LEU A 240 -5.85 -11.69 -6.72
CA LEU A 240 -5.51 -12.56 -5.60
C LEU A 240 -6.58 -12.39 -4.52
N ARG A 241 -7.39 -13.42 -4.30
CA ARG A 241 -8.48 -13.41 -3.33
C ARG A 241 -8.17 -14.38 -2.19
N ASN A 242 -8.27 -13.91 -0.96
CA ASN A 242 -8.09 -14.69 0.25
C ASN A 242 -9.39 -14.78 1.05
N ASP A 243 -9.97 -15.98 1.15
CA ASP A 243 -11.06 -16.33 2.05
C ASP A 243 -10.58 -17.19 3.24
N GLY A 244 -9.35 -17.74 3.18
CA GLY A 244 -8.72 -18.54 4.23
C GLY A 244 -7.55 -17.81 4.89
N VAL A 245 -6.43 -18.50 5.08
CA VAL A 245 -5.22 -17.91 5.70
C VAL A 245 -4.16 -17.62 4.66
N MET A 246 -3.67 -16.39 4.61
CA MET A 246 -2.52 -15.98 3.82
C MET A 246 -1.45 -15.42 4.76
N THR A 247 -0.23 -15.95 4.68
CA THR A 247 0.90 -15.48 5.48
C THR A 247 2.06 -15.11 4.57
N ASN A 248 2.46 -13.84 4.59
CA ASN A 248 3.72 -13.37 4.02
C ASN A 248 4.78 -13.33 5.12
N TYR A 249 5.66 -14.34 5.15
CA TYR A 249 6.71 -14.47 6.14
C TYR A 249 7.78 -13.38 6.00
N LEU A 250 8.64 -13.25 7.01
CA LEU A 250 9.68 -12.21 7.12
C LEU A 250 10.57 -12.07 5.86
N SER A 251 10.95 -13.18 5.22
CA SER A 251 11.74 -13.15 3.98
C SER A 251 10.90 -12.91 2.71
N GLY A 252 9.58 -12.98 2.84
CA GLY A 252 8.64 -12.91 1.75
C GLY A 252 8.33 -11.48 1.33
N ARG A 253 8.18 -11.30 0.02
CA ARG A 253 7.69 -10.08 -0.60
C ARG A 253 6.42 -10.37 -1.39
N LEU A 254 5.38 -9.56 -1.16
CA LEU A 254 4.14 -9.58 -1.93
C LEU A 254 3.94 -8.23 -2.60
N ASP A 255 4.09 -8.19 -3.92
CA ASP A 255 3.87 -7.00 -4.74
C ASP A 255 2.51 -7.08 -5.43
N ASN A 256 1.60 -6.20 -5.04
CA ASN A 256 0.28 -6.09 -5.64
C ASN A 256 0.21 -4.93 -6.64
N HIS A 257 0.18 -5.26 -7.94
CA HIS A 257 -0.13 -4.31 -9.02
C HIS A 257 -1.59 -4.37 -9.47
N GLY A 258 -2.29 -5.46 -9.16
CA GLY A 258 -3.70 -5.69 -9.53
C GLY A 258 -4.62 -5.60 -8.31
N SER A 259 -5.55 -6.54 -8.17
CA SER A 259 -6.48 -6.60 -7.05
C SER A 259 -6.09 -7.68 -6.04
N LEU A 260 -5.86 -7.27 -4.80
CA LEU A 260 -5.73 -8.15 -3.64
C LEU A 260 -6.95 -7.95 -2.73
N ILE A 261 -7.70 -9.02 -2.50
CA ILE A 261 -8.92 -8.98 -1.70
C ILE A 261 -8.78 -9.95 -0.53
N ASN A 262 -8.68 -9.42 0.69
CA ASN A 262 -8.82 -10.20 1.90
C ASN A 262 -10.29 -10.18 2.34
N ARG A 263 -10.98 -11.31 2.31
CA ARG A 263 -12.43 -11.37 2.55
C ARG A 263 -12.78 -11.47 4.02
N LEU A 264 -14.06 -11.36 4.34
CA LEU A 264 -14.58 -11.31 5.72
C LEU A 264 -14.03 -12.40 6.66
N ASN A 265 -13.87 -13.63 6.16
CA ASN A 265 -13.33 -14.75 6.94
C ASN A 265 -11.82 -14.96 6.70
N GLY A 266 -11.22 -14.14 5.86
CA GLY A 266 -9.84 -14.21 5.47
C GLY A 266 -8.93 -13.52 6.48
N SER A 267 -7.79 -14.15 6.74
CA SER A 267 -6.67 -13.60 7.49
C SER A 267 -5.50 -13.35 6.55
N LEU A 268 -5.00 -12.12 6.51
CA LEU A 268 -3.78 -11.76 5.78
C LEU A 268 -2.73 -11.26 6.78
N ASP A 269 -1.75 -12.11 7.07
CA ASP A 269 -0.68 -11.81 8.01
C ASP A 269 0.60 -11.46 7.25
N ASN A 270 1.07 -10.23 7.40
CA ASN A 270 2.30 -9.73 6.81
C ASN A 270 3.38 -9.56 7.88
N LEU A 271 4.36 -10.46 7.88
CA LEU A 271 5.59 -10.38 8.68
C LEU A 271 6.77 -9.85 7.86
N GLY A 272 6.70 -9.93 6.53
CA GLY A 272 7.71 -9.44 5.60
C GLY A 272 7.30 -8.13 4.96
N VAL A 273 7.42 -8.05 3.63
CA VAL A 273 7.09 -6.83 2.88
C VAL A 273 5.85 -7.05 2.01
N LEU A 274 4.81 -6.26 2.22
CA LEU A 274 3.65 -6.17 1.33
C LEU A 274 3.62 -4.77 0.72
N VAL A 275 3.70 -4.70 -0.61
CA VAL A 275 3.60 -3.43 -1.34
C VAL A 275 2.36 -3.43 -2.20
N ASN A 276 1.44 -2.51 -1.93
CA ASN A 276 0.34 -2.21 -2.84
C ASN A 276 0.78 -1.08 -3.77
N LEU A 277 1.19 -1.40 -4.99
CA LEU A 277 1.75 -0.43 -5.93
C LEU A 277 0.69 0.54 -6.46
N SER A 278 1.10 1.57 -7.20
CA SER A 278 0.23 2.67 -7.64
C SER A 278 -1.02 2.28 -8.45
N ASN A 279 -0.97 1.18 -9.20
CA ASN A 279 -2.15 0.63 -9.90
C ASN A 279 -2.88 -0.46 -9.08
N GLY A 280 -2.31 -0.83 -7.94
CA GLY A 280 -2.80 -1.87 -7.06
C GLY A 280 -3.95 -1.39 -6.20
N ARG A 281 -4.91 -2.28 -5.99
CA ARG A 281 -6.00 -2.13 -5.03
C ARG A 281 -5.96 -3.26 -4.00
N LEU A 282 -5.95 -2.90 -2.73
CA LEU A 282 -6.03 -3.80 -1.58
C LEU A 282 -7.35 -3.55 -0.83
N ASP A 283 -8.32 -4.45 -0.96
CA ASP A 283 -9.55 -4.39 -0.17
C ASP A 283 -9.48 -5.39 0.99
N ASN A 284 -9.54 -4.87 2.22
CA ASN A 284 -9.65 -5.67 3.42
C ASN A 284 -11.09 -5.67 3.93
N TYR A 285 -11.75 -6.83 3.91
CA TYR A 285 -13.06 -7.08 4.52
C TYR A 285 -12.97 -7.91 5.80
N GLY A 286 -11.85 -8.60 6.03
CA GLY A 286 -11.61 -9.45 7.19
C GLY A 286 -10.54 -8.86 8.09
N GLU A 287 -9.54 -9.66 8.42
CA GLU A 287 -8.41 -9.21 9.24
C GLU A 287 -7.12 -9.15 8.44
N LEU A 288 -6.52 -7.96 8.39
CA LEU A 288 -5.18 -7.74 7.88
C LEU A 288 -4.28 -7.42 9.07
N ARG A 289 -3.25 -8.23 9.30
CA ARG A 289 -2.23 -7.98 10.32
C ARG A 289 -0.93 -7.61 9.65
N ASN A 290 -0.42 -6.42 9.96
CA ASN A 290 0.96 -6.07 9.67
C ASN A 290 1.77 -6.26 10.95
N GLU A 291 2.45 -7.39 11.07
CA GLU A 291 3.12 -7.83 12.29
C GLU A 291 4.38 -6.99 12.60
N TYR A 292 5.03 -7.20 13.74
CA TYR A 292 6.10 -6.35 14.28
C TYR A 292 7.23 -5.95 13.30
N ASP A 293 7.74 -6.92 12.53
CA ASP A 293 8.78 -6.67 11.51
C ASP A 293 8.19 -6.38 10.11
N GLY A 294 6.87 -6.38 10.00
CA GLY A 294 6.12 -6.22 8.77
C GLY A 294 6.16 -4.78 8.26
N LEU A 295 6.41 -4.64 6.96
CA LEU A 295 6.17 -3.41 6.22
C LEU A 295 4.96 -3.58 5.30
N LEU A 296 3.95 -2.74 5.51
CA LEU A 296 2.83 -2.54 4.59
C LEU A 296 3.00 -1.17 3.91
N ASP A 297 3.49 -1.17 2.67
CA ASP A 297 3.72 0.05 1.87
C ASP A 297 2.60 0.20 0.82
N ASN A 298 1.65 1.10 1.10
CA ASN A 298 0.59 1.47 0.19
C ASN A 298 1.00 2.66 -0.68
N ARG A 299 1.08 2.45 -1.98
CA ARG A 299 1.28 3.47 -3.03
C ARG A 299 0.12 3.56 -4.00
N GLY A 300 -0.84 2.63 -3.94
CA GLY A 300 -2.09 2.61 -4.67
C GLY A 300 -3.29 2.83 -3.74
N GLU A 301 -4.36 2.08 -3.91
CA GLU A 301 -5.57 2.21 -3.08
C GLU A 301 -5.66 1.07 -2.05
N LEU A 302 -5.69 1.41 -0.76
CA LEU A 302 -5.99 0.49 0.33
C LEU A 302 -7.33 0.88 0.94
N VAL A 303 -8.26 -0.08 1.01
CA VAL A 303 -9.56 0.15 1.64
C VAL A 303 -9.79 -0.85 2.76
N ASN A 304 -9.88 -0.34 3.98
CA ASN A 304 -10.32 -1.11 5.14
C ASN A 304 -11.85 -0.97 5.27
N LYS A 305 -12.58 -2.01 4.88
CA LYS A 305 -14.04 -1.98 4.69
C LYS A 305 -14.80 -1.99 6.03
N PRO A 306 -16.11 -1.67 6.04
CA PRO A 306 -16.92 -1.76 7.25
C PRO A 306 -16.83 -3.13 7.94
N GLY A 307 -16.57 -3.11 9.24
CA GLY A 307 -16.41 -4.30 10.08
C GLY A 307 -15.06 -5.03 9.92
N ALA A 308 -14.17 -4.57 9.05
CA ALA A 308 -12.84 -5.11 8.89
C ALA A 308 -11.85 -4.52 9.91
N LEU A 309 -10.83 -5.30 10.25
CA LEU A 309 -9.73 -4.87 11.11
C LEU A 309 -8.42 -4.84 10.30
N LEU A 310 -7.77 -3.68 10.27
CA LEU A 310 -6.37 -3.54 9.88
C LEU A 310 -5.56 -3.29 11.14
N ASN A 311 -4.80 -4.29 11.55
CA ASN A 311 -4.05 -4.27 12.78
C ASN A 311 -2.55 -4.14 12.49
N ASN A 312 -2.01 -2.94 12.69
CA ASN A 312 -0.60 -2.63 12.52
C ASN A 312 0.15 -2.76 13.85
N ALA A 313 1.15 -3.64 13.86
CA ALA A 313 2.16 -3.81 14.91
C ALA A 313 3.57 -3.47 14.41
N GLY A 314 3.78 -3.36 13.10
CA GLY A 314 5.03 -2.93 12.47
C GLY A 314 4.92 -1.53 11.85
N MET A 315 5.24 -1.40 10.57
CA MET A 315 5.15 -0.14 9.82
C MET A 315 4.06 -0.18 8.75
N LEU A 316 3.03 0.65 8.91
CA LEU A 316 2.07 0.98 7.87
C LEU A 316 2.48 2.31 7.23
N LYS A 317 2.85 2.28 5.95
CA LYS A 317 3.18 3.47 5.19
C LYS A 317 2.15 3.69 4.09
N ASN A 318 1.50 4.84 4.09
CA ASN A 318 0.77 5.34 2.94
C ASN A 318 1.66 6.34 2.21
N GLY A 319 2.36 5.89 1.15
CA GLY A 319 3.28 6.72 0.38
C GLY A 319 2.56 7.84 -0.38
N SER A 320 3.34 8.76 -0.97
CA SER A 320 2.82 10.00 -1.58
C SER A 320 1.77 9.84 -2.69
N THR A 321 1.71 8.70 -3.38
CA THR A 321 0.66 8.39 -4.37
C THR A 321 -0.45 7.50 -3.81
N GLY A 322 -0.30 7.06 -2.56
CA GLY A 322 -1.19 6.15 -1.89
C GLY A 322 -2.47 6.84 -1.41
N ASN A 323 -3.55 6.09 -1.45
CA ASN A 323 -4.83 6.44 -0.87
C ASN A 323 -5.24 5.35 0.12
N VAL A 324 -5.48 5.72 1.38
CA VAL A 324 -6.05 4.85 2.40
C VAL A 324 -7.45 5.34 2.71
N ILE A 325 -8.42 4.44 2.59
CA ILE A 325 -9.82 4.69 2.97
C ILE A 325 -10.14 3.77 4.15
N ASN A 326 -10.38 4.34 5.32
CA ASN A 326 -10.81 3.60 6.49
C ASN A 326 -12.32 3.75 6.71
N GLN A 327 -13.04 2.63 6.60
CA GLN A 327 -14.45 2.49 6.94
C GLN A 327 -14.67 1.42 8.02
N GLY A 328 -13.60 0.78 8.50
CA GLY A 328 -13.58 -0.23 9.56
C GLY A 328 -12.77 0.25 10.76
N GLU A 329 -12.01 -0.64 11.38
CA GLU A 329 -11.03 -0.27 12.41
C GLU A 329 -9.61 -0.38 11.87
N ILE A 330 -8.81 0.68 12.00
CA ILE A 330 -7.35 0.62 11.93
C ILE A 330 -6.82 0.67 13.36
N ALA A 331 -6.09 -0.36 13.79
CA ALA A 331 -5.41 -0.38 15.08
C ALA A 331 -3.90 -0.23 14.85
N ASN A 332 -3.34 0.93 15.20
CA ASN A 332 -1.91 1.17 15.23
C ASN A 332 -1.40 0.94 16.67
N ARG A 333 -0.75 -0.20 16.90
CA ARG A 333 -0.36 -0.65 18.25
C ARG A 333 0.82 0.14 18.84
N TYR A 334 1.05 -0.06 20.13
CA TYR A 334 2.24 0.44 20.81
C TYR A 334 3.55 0.08 20.08
N SER A 335 4.49 1.03 20.01
CA SER A 335 5.76 0.94 19.26
C SER A 335 5.63 0.74 17.74
N SER A 336 4.42 0.81 17.17
CA SER A 336 4.21 0.73 15.72
C SER A 336 4.08 2.12 15.10
N ALA A 337 4.32 2.22 13.79
CA ALA A 337 4.27 3.47 13.05
C ALA A 337 3.22 3.42 11.93
N PHE A 338 2.38 4.45 11.86
CA PHE A 338 1.51 4.74 10.73
C PHE A 338 1.91 6.07 10.10
N ILE A 339 2.59 6.02 8.96
CA ILE A 339 3.10 7.20 8.24
C ILE A 339 2.19 7.49 7.05
N ASN A 340 1.59 8.68 7.01
CA ASN A 340 0.79 9.16 5.90
C ASN A 340 1.53 10.26 5.12
N GLU A 341 2.03 9.93 3.93
CA GLU A 341 2.57 10.87 2.94
C GLU A 341 1.58 11.12 1.78
N GLY A 342 0.57 10.26 1.64
CA GLY A 342 -0.47 10.31 0.60
C GLY A 342 -1.79 10.89 1.11
N VAL A 343 -2.90 10.31 0.69
CA VAL A 343 -4.25 10.66 1.18
C VAL A 343 -4.74 9.60 2.15
N LEU A 344 -5.18 10.02 3.34
CA LEU A 344 -5.86 9.18 4.32
C LEU A 344 -7.25 9.76 4.59
N PHE A 345 -8.28 9.06 4.12
CA PHE A 345 -9.66 9.36 4.42
C PHE A 345 -10.15 8.42 5.53
N ASN A 346 -10.39 8.97 6.71
CA ASN A 346 -10.89 8.23 7.86
C ASN A 346 -12.38 8.54 8.08
N ASP A 347 -13.22 7.53 7.88
CA ASP A 347 -14.69 7.57 8.07
C ASP A 347 -15.15 6.60 9.17
N ALA A 348 -14.22 6.19 10.04
CA ALA A 348 -14.47 5.23 11.11
C ALA A 348 -13.42 5.38 12.22
N LEU A 349 -13.09 4.29 12.92
CA LEU A 349 -12.16 4.30 14.04
C LEU A 349 -10.72 4.03 13.58
N VAL A 350 -9.81 4.92 13.97
CA VAL A 350 -8.37 4.63 14.09
C VAL A 350 -8.04 4.57 15.57
N ARG A 351 -7.66 3.39 16.08
CA ARG A 351 -7.09 3.26 17.43
C ARG A 351 -5.57 3.41 17.34
N ASN A 352 -5.06 4.56 17.74
CA ASN A 352 -3.63 4.85 17.72
C ASN A 352 -3.04 4.80 19.13
N ASP A 353 -2.33 3.71 19.44
CA ASP A 353 -1.53 3.52 20.65
C ASP A 353 -0.01 3.60 20.35
N GLY A 354 0.36 3.73 19.08
CA GLY A 354 1.72 3.94 18.59
C GLY A 354 1.96 5.37 18.14
N THR A 355 2.77 5.54 17.09
CA THR A 355 3.00 6.84 16.45
C THR A 355 2.25 6.90 15.12
N MET A 356 1.51 7.98 14.90
CA MET A 356 0.90 8.32 13.63
C MET A 356 1.48 9.64 13.14
N GLU A 357 2.11 9.63 11.97
CA GLU A 357 2.73 10.81 11.35
C GLU A 357 1.95 11.20 10.10
N ASN A 358 1.64 12.49 9.96
CA ASN A 358 1.03 13.05 8.76
C ASN A 358 1.96 14.06 8.09
N ALA A 359 2.28 13.83 6.83
CA ALA A 359 2.91 14.78 5.91
C ALA A 359 2.13 14.91 4.58
N GLY A 360 1.06 14.12 4.43
CA GLY A 360 0.15 14.15 3.29
C GLY A 360 -1.16 14.82 3.65
N GLN A 361 -2.27 14.33 3.08
CA GLN A 361 -3.62 14.77 3.41
C GLN A 361 -4.28 13.77 4.36
N LEU A 362 -4.84 14.27 5.45
CA LEU A 362 -5.65 13.51 6.39
C LEU A 362 -7.04 14.16 6.51
N GLU A 363 -8.10 13.38 6.32
CA GLU A 363 -9.47 13.79 6.63
C GLU A 363 -10.05 12.85 7.69
N VAL A 364 -10.52 13.42 8.80
CA VAL A 364 -11.30 12.73 9.84
C VAL A 364 -12.73 13.25 9.77
N THR A 365 -13.64 12.45 9.22
CA THR A 365 -15.05 12.87 9.03
C THR A 365 -15.78 13.02 10.36
N GLU A 366 -16.95 13.66 10.33
CA GLU A 366 -17.79 13.96 11.51
C GLU A 366 -18.06 12.76 12.43
N ASN A 367 -18.18 11.55 11.88
CA ASN A 367 -18.46 10.33 12.65
C ASN A 367 -17.22 9.46 12.90
N ALA A 368 -16.04 9.94 12.49
CA ALA A 368 -14.79 9.23 12.59
C ALA A 368 -13.98 9.71 13.80
N SER A 369 -13.08 8.86 14.28
CA SER A 369 -12.14 9.26 15.30
C SER A 369 -10.75 8.66 15.10
N ILE A 370 -9.74 9.40 15.54
CA ILE A 370 -8.40 8.88 15.82
C ILE A 370 -8.22 8.96 17.33
N GLN A 371 -8.25 7.82 18.02
CA GLN A 371 -8.24 7.79 19.49
C GLN A 371 -7.26 6.76 20.05
N GLY A 372 -6.72 7.00 21.25
CA GLY A 372 -5.81 6.07 21.92
C GLY A 372 -4.74 6.78 22.74
N VAL A 373 -3.79 6.01 23.26
CA VAL A 373 -2.70 6.52 24.12
C VAL A 373 -1.41 6.80 23.33
N GLY A 374 -1.53 6.95 22.03
CA GLY A 374 -0.41 7.17 21.12
C GLY A 374 -0.03 8.63 20.96
N THR A 375 0.82 8.86 19.95
CA THR A 375 1.22 10.19 19.48
C THR A 375 0.69 10.40 18.07
N PHE A 376 0.12 11.59 17.83
CA PHE A 376 -0.16 12.11 16.49
C PHE A 376 0.75 13.30 16.21
N GLU A 377 1.50 13.26 15.11
CA GLU A 377 2.37 14.35 14.68
C GLU A 377 2.03 14.76 13.24
N GLN A 378 1.75 16.03 13.00
CA GLN A 378 1.74 16.58 11.65
C GLN A 378 3.06 17.30 11.37
N ASN A 379 3.74 16.88 10.31
CA ASN A 379 5.03 17.44 9.89
C ASN A 379 4.92 18.37 8.68
N ASP A 380 3.91 18.17 7.82
CA ASP A 380 3.59 18.96 6.64
C ASP A 380 2.18 18.60 6.14
N GLY A 381 1.78 19.07 4.96
CA GLY A 381 0.55 18.65 4.30
C GLY A 381 -0.69 19.27 4.94
N SER A 382 -1.77 18.50 5.05
CA SER A 382 -2.99 19.00 5.67
C SER A 382 -3.70 17.96 6.53
N THR A 383 -4.34 18.42 7.61
CA THR A 383 -5.27 17.64 8.41
C THR A 383 -6.59 18.40 8.52
N ARG A 384 -7.66 17.75 8.08
CA ARG A 384 -9.04 18.17 8.31
C ARG A 384 -9.66 17.34 9.42
N VAL A 385 -10.12 17.99 10.48
CA VAL A 385 -10.80 17.34 11.61
C VAL A 385 -12.24 17.86 11.67
N ASP A 386 -13.19 17.06 11.22
CA ASP A 386 -14.63 17.29 11.49
C ASP A 386 -15.12 16.40 12.64
N GLY A 387 -14.48 15.25 12.85
CA GLY A 387 -14.76 14.31 13.95
C GLY A 387 -13.90 14.58 15.19
N LEU A 388 -13.22 13.53 15.67
CA LEU A 388 -12.41 13.59 16.89
C LEU A 388 -10.97 13.10 16.64
N ILE A 389 -9.98 13.86 17.12
CA ILE A 389 -8.65 13.34 17.43
C ILE A 389 -8.48 13.37 18.95
N SER A 390 -8.22 12.25 19.59
CA SER A 390 -8.01 12.13 21.04
C SER A 390 -6.78 11.27 21.33
N GLN A 391 -5.66 11.89 21.69
CA GLN A 391 -4.38 11.20 21.87
C GLN A 391 -3.70 11.59 23.18
N GLU A 392 -2.70 10.82 23.60
CA GLU A 392 -1.85 11.23 24.72
C GLU A 392 -1.00 12.45 24.32
N ASN A 393 -0.48 12.45 23.08
CA ASN A 393 0.30 13.55 22.54
C ASN A 393 -0.18 13.92 21.14
N VAL A 394 -0.32 15.22 20.89
CA VAL A 394 -0.68 15.78 19.58
C VAL A 394 0.24 16.97 19.32
N SER A 395 0.89 17.00 18.16
CA SER A 395 1.70 18.14 17.72
C SER A 395 1.53 18.44 16.24
N PHE A 396 1.63 19.73 15.91
CA PHE A 396 1.65 20.23 14.55
C PHE A 396 2.92 21.06 14.34
N HIS A 397 3.78 20.61 13.43
CA HIS A 397 5.08 21.19 13.13
C HIS A 397 5.13 21.90 11.77
N GLY A 398 4.04 21.83 11.00
CA GLY A 398 3.91 22.44 9.69
C GLY A 398 2.58 22.07 9.01
N GLY A 399 2.39 22.59 7.80
CA GLY A 399 1.19 22.33 7.00
C GLY A 399 -0.04 23.09 7.49
N GLU A 400 -1.22 22.57 7.16
CA GLU A 400 -2.51 23.19 7.49
C GLU A 400 -3.36 22.28 8.38
N LEU A 401 -4.05 22.87 9.35
CA LEU A 401 -5.04 22.24 10.20
C LEU A 401 -6.36 23.00 10.06
N PHE A 402 -7.43 22.30 9.73
CA PHE A 402 -8.76 22.90 9.56
C PHE A 402 -9.90 21.92 9.91
N GLY A 403 -11.13 22.40 9.79
CA GLY A 403 -12.35 21.63 10.09
C GLY A 403 -13.11 22.16 11.31
N THR A 404 -14.13 21.41 11.73
CA THR A 404 -15.07 21.81 12.79
C THR A 404 -15.15 20.86 13.98
N GLY A 405 -14.19 19.94 14.07
CA GLY A 405 -14.17 18.86 15.05
C GLY A 405 -13.48 19.23 16.35
N VAL A 406 -13.11 18.19 17.10
CA VAL A 406 -12.45 18.30 18.39
C VAL A 406 -11.08 17.63 18.35
N ILE A 407 -10.09 18.29 18.93
CA ILE A 407 -8.77 17.72 19.23
C ILE A 407 -8.60 17.71 20.75
N GLU A 408 -8.58 16.53 21.34
CA GLU A 408 -8.37 16.27 22.75
C GLU A 408 -6.96 15.75 22.99
N VAL A 409 -6.26 16.30 23.98
CA VAL A 409 -4.94 15.83 24.39
C VAL A 409 -4.95 15.47 25.87
N MET A 410 -4.73 14.18 26.15
CA MET A 410 -4.82 13.63 27.51
C MET A 410 -3.49 13.73 28.29
N GLY A 411 -2.37 13.91 27.58
CA GLY A 411 -1.03 13.92 28.16
C GLY A 411 -0.50 15.34 28.36
N ASN A 412 0.43 15.75 27.48
CA ASN A 412 1.07 17.06 27.54
C ASN A 412 0.21 18.14 26.87
N ASN A 413 0.71 19.38 26.86
CA ASN A 413 0.09 20.45 26.08
C ASN A 413 0.05 20.07 24.59
N LEU A 414 -1.04 20.44 23.92
CA LEU A 414 -1.10 20.51 22.47
C LEU A 414 -0.05 21.51 21.98
N VAL A 415 0.75 21.12 20.99
CA VAL A 415 1.78 21.99 20.39
C VAL A 415 1.41 22.32 18.97
N VAL A 416 1.40 23.62 18.65
CA VAL A 416 1.31 24.14 17.28
C VAL A 416 2.53 25.02 17.05
N ASP A 417 3.51 24.54 16.30
CA ASP A 417 4.75 25.28 16.02
C ASP A 417 4.60 26.28 14.87
N HIS A 418 5.58 27.18 14.77
CA HIS A 418 5.72 28.10 13.64
C HIS A 418 5.68 27.38 12.29
N GLY A 419 4.97 27.96 11.33
CA GLY A 419 4.79 27.38 10.00
C GLY A 419 3.60 26.42 9.88
N THR A 420 2.90 26.14 10.98
CA THR A 420 1.57 25.53 10.94
C THR A 420 0.51 26.61 10.76
N ILE A 421 -0.39 26.43 9.79
CA ILE A 421 -1.59 27.24 9.62
C ILE A 421 -2.76 26.53 10.31
N VAL A 422 -3.48 27.24 11.18
CA VAL A 422 -4.74 26.79 11.77
C VAL A 422 -5.86 27.64 11.17
N ASN A 423 -6.77 27.00 10.45
CA ASN A 423 -7.90 27.65 9.77
C ASN A 423 -9.21 26.93 10.15
N PRO A 424 -9.84 27.26 11.30
CA PRO A 424 -11.10 26.63 11.70
C PRO A 424 -12.16 26.76 10.61
N GLY A 425 -13.03 25.77 10.41
CA GLY A 425 -14.15 25.89 9.45
C GLY A 425 -13.83 25.80 7.96
N ALA A 426 -12.59 26.07 7.53
CA ALA A 426 -12.18 26.17 6.12
C ALA A 426 -12.77 25.10 5.16
N GLU A 427 -12.97 25.50 3.90
CA GLU A 427 -13.56 24.73 2.78
C GLU A 427 -15.08 24.47 2.83
N ARG A 428 -15.77 24.66 3.96
CA ARG A 428 -17.24 24.52 4.07
C ARG A 428 -17.97 25.73 4.64
N GLY A 429 -17.26 26.85 4.79
CA GLY A 429 -17.76 28.08 5.36
C GLY A 429 -17.49 28.17 6.86
N ALA A 430 -18.03 29.20 7.50
CA ALA A 430 -17.71 29.52 8.88
C ALA A 430 -17.89 28.32 9.85
N GLY A 431 -16.89 28.05 10.67
CA GLY A 431 -16.88 26.89 11.56
C GLY A 431 -16.04 27.05 12.82
N ALA A 432 -16.18 26.08 13.72
CA ALA A 432 -15.51 26.11 15.02
C ALA A 432 -14.64 24.89 15.21
N LEU A 433 -13.34 25.09 15.36
CA LEU A 433 -12.40 24.03 15.73
C LEU A 433 -12.18 24.08 17.24
N THR A 434 -12.30 22.94 17.92
CA THR A 434 -12.14 22.87 19.38
C THR A 434 -10.86 22.15 19.76
N PHE A 435 -10.06 22.76 20.63
CA PHE A 435 -8.93 22.13 21.32
C PHE A 435 -9.31 21.90 22.79
N ASP A 436 -9.52 20.64 23.16
CA ASP A 436 -9.69 20.20 24.55
C ASP A 436 -8.34 19.84 25.16
N ALA A 437 -7.52 20.88 25.36
CA ALA A 437 -6.18 20.79 25.93
C ALA A 437 -5.66 22.16 26.35
N ASP A 438 -4.61 22.18 27.17
CA ASP A 438 -3.70 23.33 27.24
C ASP A 438 -2.90 23.42 25.93
N LEU A 439 -2.72 24.62 25.38
CA LEU A 439 -2.14 24.89 24.06
C LEU A 439 -0.87 25.74 24.16
N ALA A 440 0.21 25.29 23.55
CA ALA A 440 1.36 26.12 23.21
C ALA A 440 1.29 26.48 21.71
N PHE A 441 1.04 27.76 21.40
CA PHE A 441 0.75 28.20 20.03
C PHE A 441 1.85 29.11 19.47
N GLY A 442 2.48 28.71 18.38
CA GLY A 442 3.45 29.48 17.60
C GLY A 442 3.08 29.61 16.11
N GLY A 443 1.95 29.04 15.68
CA GLY A 443 1.52 29.04 14.28
C GLY A 443 0.84 30.33 13.80
N ASP A 444 0.21 30.22 12.64
CA ASP A 444 -0.61 31.26 12.01
C ASP A 444 -2.08 30.87 12.11
N LEU A 445 -2.90 31.69 12.78
CA LEU A 445 -4.34 31.49 12.87
C LEU A 445 -5.05 32.32 11.81
N ILE A 446 -5.89 31.69 10.99
CA ILE A 446 -6.78 32.36 10.04
C ILE A 446 -8.20 32.30 10.61
N ILE A 447 -8.91 33.42 10.54
CA ILE A 447 -10.32 33.52 10.92
C ILE A 447 -11.08 34.12 9.74
N GLU A 448 -11.93 33.34 9.08
CA GLU A 448 -12.75 33.78 7.97
C GLU A 448 -14.08 34.38 8.46
N PHE A 449 -14.53 35.48 7.86
CA PHE A 449 -15.80 36.14 8.16
C PHE A 449 -16.70 36.14 6.94
N GLU A 450 -17.80 35.40 6.99
CA GLU A 450 -18.79 35.40 5.91
C GLU A 450 -19.88 36.46 6.13
N SER A 451 -20.21 36.74 7.40
CA SER A 451 -21.24 37.71 7.78
C SER A 451 -21.16 38.09 9.26
N LEU A 452 -22.05 38.98 9.70
CA LEU A 452 -22.26 39.35 11.11
C LEU A 452 -22.64 38.18 12.03
N THR A 453 -23.03 37.03 11.49
CA THR A 453 -23.51 35.87 12.27
C THR A 453 -22.79 34.57 11.92
N SER A 454 -21.80 34.64 11.01
CA SER A 454 -21.11 33.47 10.45
C SER A 454 -19.66 33.85 10.26
N TRP A 455 -18.81 33.37 11.17
CA TRP A 455 -17.35 33.52 11.11
C TRP A 455 -16.68 32.36 11.84
N ASP A 456 -15.40 32.14 11.56
CA ASP A 456 -14.63 31.07 12.17
C ASP A 456 -14.29 31.35 13.63
N ARG A 457 -14.15 30.28 14.42
CA ARG A 457 -13.68 30.41 15.79
C ARG A 457 -12.76 29.25 16.19
N LEU A 458 -11.82 29.58 17.06
CA LEU A 458 -10.99 28.60 17.75
C LEU A 458 -11.40 28.52 19.23
N ASP A 459 -11.96 27.39 19.63
CA ASP A 459 -12.42 27.15 20.99
C ASP A 459 -11.35 26.35 21.75
N ILE A 460 -10.66 26.94 22.72
CA ILE A 460 -9.64 26.28 23.54
C ILE A 460 -10.21 26.08 24.94
N LEU A 461 -10.43 24.83 25.36
CA LEU A 461 -11.01 24.55 26.67
C LEU A 461 -9.97 24.68 27.81
N GLY A 462 -8.68 24.57 27.48
CA GLY A 462 -7.57 24.79 28.41
C GLY A 462 -6.98 26.21 28.37
N ASN A 463 -5.76 26.33 28.87
CA ASN A 463 -4.96 27.55 28.84
C ASN A 463 -4.21 27.67 27.50
N VAL A 464 -4.03 28.87 26.99
CA VAL A 464 -3.18 29.12 25.81
C VAL A 464 -1.96 29.97 26.16
N ASP A 465 -0.79 29.52 25.70
CA ASP A 465 0.45 30.29 25.70
C ASP A 465 0.87 30.62 24.27
N PHE A 466 0.83 31.90 23.91
CA PHE A 466 1.27 32.37 22.60
C PHE A 466 2.78 32.60 22.59
N ASN A 467 3.49 31.80 21.79
CA ASN A 467 4.92 31.92 21.57
C ASN A 467 5.26 33.15 20.73
N SER A 468 6.51 33.63 20.81
CA SER A 468 6.97 34.76 19.99
C SER A 468 6.77 34.49 18.50
N GLY A 469 6.06 35.35 17.79
CA GLY A 469 5.86 35.22 16.34
C GLY A 469 4.55 34.56 15.92
N SER A 470 3.65 34.21 16.86
CA SER A 470 2.29 33.83 16.51
C SER A 470 1.58 34.93 15.72
N THR A 471 0.80 34.56 14.72
CA THR A 471 0.03 35.53 13.93
C THR A 471 -1.45 35.19 13.89
N VAL A 472 -2.27 36.22 13.69
CA VAL A 472 -3.70 36.10 13.41
C VAL A 472 -4.04 36.93 12.18
N LEU A 473 -4.60 36.29 11.16
CA LEU A 473 -5.12 36.91 9.96
C LEU A 473 -6.65 36.86 9.99
N PHE A 474 -7.28 38.03 9.92
CA PHE A 474 -8.73 38.15 9.74
C PHE A 474 -9.04 38.25 8.26
N ASP A 475 -9.68 37.22 7.71
CA ASP A 475 -10.04 37.18 6.30
C ASP A 475 -11.54 37.44 6.09
N PHE A 476 -11.87 38.54 5.43
CA PHE A 476 -13.27 38.97 5.33
C PHE A 476 -14.02 38.36 4.15
N GLN A 477 -13.38 37.66 3.21
CA GLN A 477 -14.10 36.95 2.13
C GLN A 477 -15.15 37.81 1.38
N GLY A 478 -14.94 39.14 1.33
CA GLY A 478 -15.87 40.13 0.75
C GLY A 478 -16.96 40.68 1.69
N PHE A 479 -17.06 40.20 2.93
CA PHE A 479 -17.84 40.82 4.00
C PHE A 479 -17.25 42.20 4.37
N VAL A 480 -18.13 43.20 4.53
CA VAL A 480 -17.73 44.56 4.89
C VAL A 480 -18.28 44.88 6.28
N PRO A 481 -17.43 44.96 7.32
CA PRO A 481 -17.86 45.31 8.67
C PRO A 481 -18.20 46.81 8.78
N GLU A 482 -19.08 47.14 9.70
CA GLU A 482 -19.47 48.50 10.08
C GLU A 482 -18.86 48.90 11.44
N ALA A 483 -18.82 50.21 11.70
CA ALA A 483 -18.35 50.71 12.99
C ALA A 483 -19.29 50.26 14.13
N GLY A 484 -18.71 49.61 15.14
CA GLY A 484 -19.44 49.02 16.26
C GLY A 484 -19.58 47.50 16.16
N ASP A 485 -19.30 46.90 14.99
CA ASP A 485 -19.29 45.45 14.84
C ASP A 485 -18.18 44.83 15.68
N SER A 486 -18.47 43.68 16.28
CA SER A 486 -17.53 42.96 17.12
C SER A 486 -17.70 41.46 17.03
N PHE A 487 -16.58 40.73 17.03
CA PHE A 487 -16.53 39.29 16.82
C PHE A 487 -15.63 38.63 17.86
N ASP A 488 -16.18 37.71 18.65
CA ASP A 488 -15.38 36.81 19.48
C ASP A 488 -14.89 35.66 18.61
N PHE A 489 -13.57 35.51 18.47
CA PHE A 489 -12.98 34.55 17.52
C PHE A 489 -12.09 33.50 18.19
N LEU A 490 -11.69 33.73 19.43
CA LEU A 490 -10.90 32.77 20.19
C LEU A 490 -11.33 32.76 21.65
N PHE A 491 -11.61 31.57 22.17
CA PHE A 491 -12.01 31.34 23.56
C PHE A 491 -10.93 30.52 24.26
N ALA A 492 -10.59 30.87 25.50
CA ALA A 492 -9.58 30.17 26.30
C ALA A 492 -9.85 30.30 27.80
N SER A 493 -9.49 29.29 28.60
CA SER A 493 -9.61 29.36 30.07
C SER A 493 -8.68 30.43 30.66
N SER A 494 -7.47 30.57 30.13
CA SER A 494 -6.55 31.67 30.40
C SER A 494 -5.59 31.88 29.25
N MET A 495 -4.93 33.04 29.19
CA MET A 495 -4.04 33.42 28.10
C MET A 495 -2.75 34.07 28.61
N THR A 496 -1.62 33.59 28.10
CA THR A 496 -0.31 34.22 28.22
C THR A 496 0.26 34.51 26.83
N GLY A 497 1.23 35.44 26.76
CA GLY A 497 1.87 35.78 25.49
C GLY A 497 1.02 36.64 24.54
N PHE A 498 -0.03 37.32 25.00
CA PHE A 498 -0.86 38.20 24.14
C PHE A 498 -0.02 39.22 23.35
N ASP A 499 1.02 39.79 23.96
CA ASP A 499 1.95 40.73 23.32
C ASP A 499 2.82 40.10 22.22
N ASN A 500 2.85 38.77 22.12
CA ASN A 500 3.57 38.03 21.08
C ASN A 500 2.76 37.87 19.79
N ILE A 501 1.47 38.23 19.81
CA ILE A 501 0.56 38.03 18.68
C ILE A 501 0.63 39.23 17.72
N SER A 502 0.86 38.94 16.44
CA SER A 502 0.72 39.94 15.37
C SER A 502 -0.62 39.77 14.67
N PHE A 503 -1.44 40.82 14.69
CA PHE A 503 -2.76 40.84 14.04
C PHE A 503 -2.70 41.53 12.68
N SER A 504 -3.44 41.02 11.70
CA SER A 504 -3.58 41.62 10.38
C SER A 504 -4.96 41.33 9.77
N THR A 505 -5.35 42.09 8.74
CA THR A 505 -6.59 41.90 7.98
C THR A 505 -6.25 41.68 6.51
N SER A 506 -6.99 40.81 5.81
CA SER A 506 -6.84 40.62 4.36
C SER A 506 -7.29 41.87 3.57
N ASP A 507 -8.27 42.58 4.11
CA ASP A 507 -8.87 43.78 3.52
C ASP A 507 -8.57 45.05 4.32
N SER A 508 -8.67 46.20 3.65
CA SER A 508 -8.62 47.54 4.27
C SER A 508 -9.94 48.27 4.06
N PHE A 509 -10.51 48.82 5.14
CA PHE A 509 -11.80 49.48 5.09
C PHE A 509 -11.65 50.99 5.29
N GLU A 510 -12.01 51.79 4.27
CA GLU A 510 -11.86 53.25 4.32
C GLU A 510 -12.71 53.84 5.46
N GLY A 511 -12.10 54.67 6.31
CA GLY A 511 -12.79 55.33 7.41
C GLY A 511 -13.00 54.47 8.66
N LEU A 512 -12.64 53.18 8.62
CA LEU A 512 -12.73 52.26 9.75
C LEU A 512 -11.33 51.92 10.29
N GLY A 513 -11.22 51.93 11.62
CA GLY A 513 -10.12 51.31 12.34
C GLY A 513 -10.60 50.03 13.02
N TRP A 514 -9.67 49.16 13.39
CA TRP A 514 -9.97 47.96 14.14
C TRP A 514 -8.98 47.77 15.28
N SER A 515 -9.40 47.02 16.29
CA SER A 515 -8.56 46.65 17.43
C SER A 515 -8.96 45.28 17.93
N VAL A 516 -7.98 44.52 18.40
CA VAL A 516 -8.22 43.28 19.14
C VAL A 516 -8.01 43.55 20.62
N LEU A 517 -8.91 43.02 21.44
CA LEU A 517 -8.86 43.16 22.88
C LEU A 517 -9.12 41.81 23.55
N GLN A 518 -8.40 41.57 24.65
CA GLN A 518 -8.67 40.46 25.56
C GLN A 518 -9.85 40.84 26.45
N THR A 519 -10.90 40.01 26.46
CA THR A 519 -12.08 40.24 27.29
C THR A 519 -11.80 39.89 28.76
N ALA A 520 -12.72 40.25 29.66
CA ALA A 520 -12.62 39.84 31.07
C ALA A 520 -12.71 38.31 31.28
N GLY A 521 -13.16 37.57 30.27
CA GLY A 521 -13.23 36.10 30.25
C GLY A 521 -12.00 35.42 29.67
N ASN A 522 -10.96 36.17 29.30
CA ASN A 522 -9.75 35.72 28.58
C ASN A 522 -9.93 35.41 27.08
N ASP A 523 -11.10 35.67 26.52
CA ASP A 523 -11.37 35.53 25.08
C ASP A 523 -10.74 36.68 24.28
N LEU A 524 -10.55 36.46 22.97
CA LEU A 524 -10.15 37.52 22.04
C LEU A 524 -11.32 38.00 21.19
N ARG A 525 -11.48 39.32 21.16
CA ARG A 525 -12.51 40.01 20.39
C ARG A 525 -11.90 41.00 19.41
N LEU A 526 -12.31 40.91 18.15
CA LEU A 526 -12.08 41.93 17.13
C LEU A 526 -13.22 42.94 17.16
N THR A 527 -12.91 44.24 17.21
CA THR A 527 -13.91 45.32 17.18
C THR A 527 -13.56 46.38 16.13
N PHE A 528 -14.56 46.81 15.36
CA PHE A 528 -14.45 47.90 14.39
C PHE A 528 -14.91 49.23 14.97
N ASN A 529 -14.13 50.27 14.73
CA ASN A 529 -14.36 51.62 15.25
C ASN A 529 -14.24 52.65 14.13
N VAL A 530 -14.89 53.81 14.30
CA VAL A 530 -14.69 54.93 13.36
C VAL A 530 -13.25 55.43 13.48
N SER A 531 -12.51 55.45 12.38
CA SER A 531 -11.19 56.06 12.36
C SER A 531 -11.35 57.58 12.53
N PRO A 532 -10.62 58.24 13.45
CA PRO A 532 -10.70 59.69 13.59
C PRO A 532 -10.19 60.35 12.30
N VAL A 533 -11.09 61.01 11.57
CA VAL A 533 -10.71 61.80 10.39
C VAL A 533 -9.79 62.94 10.85
N PRO A 534 -8.57 63.08 10.29
CA PRO A 534 -7.70 64.20 10.63
C PRO A 534 -8.43 65.52 10.36
N LEU A 535 -8.49 66.40 11.36
CA LEU A 535 -9.14 67.70 11.20
C LEU A 535 -8.58 68.39 9.95
N PRO A 536 -9.43 68.79 8.97
CA PRO A 536 -8.96 69.45 7.77
C PRO A 536 -8.10 70.66 8.11
N ALA A 537 -7.05 70.94 7.32
CA ALA A 537 -6.20 72.12 7.52
C ALA A 537 -7.00 73.44 7.55
N SER A 538 -8.20 73.45 6.94
CA SER A 538 -9.16 74.56 7.00
C SER A 538 -9.66 74.86 8.42
N PHE A 539 -9.76 73.86 9.30
CA PHE A 539 -10.14 74.05 10.70
C PHE A 539 -9.06 74.79 11.48
N TRP A 540 -7.78 74.46 11.23
CA TRP A 540 -6.63 75.18 11.77
C TRP A 540 -6.49 76.58 11.17
N LEU A 541 -6.78 76.75 9.88
CA LEU A 541 -6.82 78.05 9.19
C LEU A 541 -7.96 78.95 9.70
N LEU A 542 -9.14 78.39 9.97
CA LEU A 542 -10.27 79.13 10.53
C LEU A 542 -10.00 79.53 11.99
N GLY A 543 -9.46 78.61 12.80
CA GLY A 543 -9.07 78.89 14.18
C GLY A 543 -7.98 79.95 14.30
N SER A 544 -6.92 79.84 13.48
CA SER A 544 -5.85 80.85 13.42
C SER A 544 -6.32 82.17 12.82
N GLY A 545 -7.20 82.15 11.82
CA GLY A 545 -7.83 83.33 11.23
C GLY A 545 -8.71 84.10 12.22
N LEU A 546 -9.53 83.41 13.02
CA LEU A 546 -10.35 84.01 14.08
C LEU A 546 -9.49 84.59 15.21
N ALA A 547 -8.41 83.91 15.61
CA ALA A 547 -7.47 84.43 16.61
C ALA A 547 -6.76 85.71 16.11
N ALA A 548 -6.37 85.75 14.83
CA ALA A 548 -5.78 86.93 14.19
C ALA A 548 -6.77 88.11 14.16
N LEU A 549 -8.04 87.85 13.82
CA LEU A 549 -9.10 88.87 13.81
C LEU A 549 -9.43 89.39 15.22
N ALA A 550 -9.46 88.52 16.24
CA ALA A 550 -9.63 88.92 17.63
C ALA A 550 -8.44 89.76 18.15
N GLY A 551 -7.22 89.42 17.74
CA GLY A 551 -6.01 90.22 17.99
C GLY A 551 -6.07 91.61 17.33
N LEU A 552 -6.55 91.69 16.08
CA LEU A 552 -6.76 92.95 15.37
C LEU A 552 -7.88 93.80 15.97
N ALA A 553 -8.96 93.19 16.44
CA ALA A 553 -10.06 93.88 17.15
C ALA A 553 -9.60 94.48 18.49
N ARG A 554 -8.78 93.75 19.26
CA ARG A 554 -8.14 94.29 20.48
C ARG A 554 -7.20 95.46 20.20
N ARG A 555 -6.55 95.47 19.03
CA ARG A 555 -5.64 96.56 18.62
C ARG A 555 -6.41 97.84 18.23
N ARG A 556 -7.60 97.70 17.61
CA ARG A 556 -8.48 98.85 17.29
C ARG A 556 -9.13 99.50 18.52
N GLY A 557 -9.35 98.75 19.60
CA GLY A 557 -9.85 99.30 20.88
C GLY A 557 -8.85 100.20 21.64
N ARG A 558 -7.55 100.15 21.31
CA ARG A 558 -6.50 100.97 21.96
C ARG A 558 -6.03 102.16 21.12
N GLY A 559 -6.54 102.36 19.89
CA GLY A 559 -6.13 103.43 18.99
C GLY A 559 -6.98 104.71 19.01
N ALA A 560 -8.11 104.73 19.72
CA ALA A 560 -9.07 105.84 19.70
C ALA A 560 -8.94 106.84 20.88
N MET A 561 -7.75 106.96 21.49
CA MET A 561 -7.51 107.86 22.62
C MET A 561 -6.18 108.65 22.51
N ALA A 562 -5.83 109.12 21.31
CA ALA A 562 -4.71 110.04 21.14
C ALA A 562 -4.95 111.04 20.00
N GLY A 563 -5.37 112.25 20.39
CA GLY A 563 -4.90 113.49 19.76
C GLY A 563 -5.87 114.25 18.86
N ILE A 564 -6.61 115.23 19.42
CA ILE A 564 -6.73 116.60 18.87
C ILE A 564 -6.84 117.60 20.06
N ARG A 565 -5.75 118.35 20.30
CA ARG A 565 -5.73 119.69 20.90
C ARG A 565 -5.00 120.60 19.89
N SER A 566 -5.49 121.84 19.82
CA SER A 566 -5.21 122.98 18.91
C SER A 566 -5.77 122.84 17.50
#